data_AF-A0A0E1WBA7-F1
#
_entry.id   AF-A0A0E1WBA7-F1
#
_cell.length_a   1.000
_cell.length_b   1.000
_cell.length_c   1.000
_cell.angle_alpha   90.00
_cell.angle_beta   90.00
_cell.angle_gamma   90.00
#
_symmetry.space_group_name_H-M   'P 1'
#
loop_
_entity.id
_entity.type
_entity.pdbx_description
1 polymer ?
#
loop_
_entity_poly.entity_id
_entity_poly.type
_entity_poly.pdbx_seq_one_letter_code
_entity_poly.pdbx_strand_id
1 'polypeptide(L)'
;MKTIWKFFGLAAAVSVLLAGCGGGGDNSGQTGTLHVAMTDAPSCGFDHIYVTVAKVRVNMSAQAGDNDSGWTDVALAAPQKVDLLSLTNGVLADLGRNALPAGQYQQVRLVLAQNQGNTLANSIVPTGGTEQPLATPSATQSGYKIITPFTVQPNTLVDLVLDFNACKSIVQRGNGTYALKPVVTATPTVVSGAIDGYVSPTEAGATVYAEQNGHVIKGTLADSTGHFVLTPLVQSSTNGNYDIVITQNNVSTGIVRSVPVVVNTTTSVSTSSAPITLPASTMNMVSGTATASADAILRALQMVNSLPYEIASTNANLDTGAYALTLPTAAPIVGTYSGSLPVAMSAAPSAAGQYTIEADAANGATQQQPANITAGSVSNVNFGF
;
A
#
# COMPACT_ATOMS: atom_id res chain seq x y z
N MET A 1 52.22 -60.12 38.68
CA MET A 1 51.77 -61.45 39.14
C MET A 1 50.35 -61.68 38.65
N LYS A 2 50.13 -62.77 37.89
CA LYS A 2 48.87 -63.55 37.72
C LYS A 2 47.60 -62.77 37.29
N THR A 3 46.81 -63.11 36.28
CA THR A 3 46.66 -64.31 35.43
C THR A 3 45.67 -63.97 34.31
N ILE A 4 45.86 -64.64 33.18
CA ILE A 4 44.94 -64.73 32.03
C ILE A 4 43.76 -65.64 32.39
N TRP A 5 42.54 -65.37 31.91
CA TRP A 5 41.69 -66.43 31.34
C TRP A 5 40.58 -65.90 30.42
N LYS A 6 40.53 -66.45 29.20
CA LYS A 6 39.38 -66.47 28.29
C LYS A 6 38.49 -67.66 28.67
N PHE A 7 37.16 -67.52 28.63
CA PHE A 7 36.27 -68.65 28.32
C PHE A 7 34.99 -68.23 27.58
N PHE A 8 34.66 -69.09 26.63
CA PHE A 8 33.53 -69.18 25.70
C PHE A 8 32.17 -69.44 26.40
N GLY A 9 31.05 -69.14 25.71
CA GLY A 9 29.87 -70.03 25.76
C GLY A 9 28.46 -69.41 25.90
N LEU A 10 27.82 -69.19 24.76
CA LEU A 10 26.47 -69.64 24.33
C LEU A 10 25.20 -69.50 25.23
N ALA A 11 24.14 -68.97 24.57
CA ALA A 11 22.69 -69.21 24.71
C ALA A 11 21.91 -68.60 25.90
N ALA A 12 20.94 -67.73 25.59
CA ALA A 12 19.52 -68.08 25.48
C ALA A 12 18.63 -66.82 25.46
N ALA A 13 17.64 -66.82 24.57
CA ALA A 13 16.65 -65.77 24.39
C ALA A 13 15.72 -65.62 25.59
N VAL A 14 15.49 -64.38 26.03
CA VAL A 14 14.34 -64.00 26.86
C VAL A 14 13.75 -62.72 26.26
N SER A 15 12.66 -62.89 25.54
CA SER A 15 11.76 -61.83 25.10
C SER A 15 10.90 -61.41 26.28
N VAL A 16 11.15 -60.24 26.87
CA VAL A 16 10.16 -59.54 27.69
C VAL A 16 9.99 -58.14 27.13
N LEU A 17 8.78 -57.94 26.65
CA LEU A 17 8.19 -56.69 26.20
C LEU A 17 8.26 -55.66 27.33
N LEU A 18 9.13 -54.66 27.21
CA LEU A 18 8.86 -53.36 27.82
C LEU A 18 8.22 -52.49 26.75
N ALA A 19 6.91 -52.34 26.91
CA ALA A 19 6.12 -51.31 26.28
C ALA A 19 6.84 -49.96 26.48
N GLY A 20 7.44 -49.45 25.40
CA GLY A 20 7.81 -48.06 25.32
C GLY A 20 6.53 -47.26 25.51
N CYS A 21 6.47 -46.50 26.60
CA CYS A 21 5.48 -45.48 26.80
C CYS A 21 5.56 -44.54 25.59
N GLY A 22 4.61 -44.71 24.68
CA GLY A 22 4.31 -43.72 23.66
C GLY A 22 3.94 -42.45 24.39
N GLY A 23 4.89 -41.53 24.47
CA GLY A 23 4.57 -40.12 24.60
C GLY A 23 3.83 -39.75 23.31
N GLY A 24 2.51 -39.87 23.34
CA GLY A 24 1.65 -39.25 22.36
C GLY A 24 1.95 -37.77 22.37
N GLY A 25 2.80 -37.34 21.45
CA GLY A 25 2.90 -35.94 21.10
C GLY A 25 1.55 -35.57 20.52
N ASP A 26 0.71 -34.94 21.33
CA ASP A 26 -0.46 -34.24 20.85
C ASP A 26 0.00 -33.39 19.66
N ASN A 27 -0.51 -33.72 18.47
CA ASN A 27 -0.56 -32.81 17.33
C ASN A 27 -1.51 -31.66 17.68
N SER A 28 -1.20 -30.93 18.76
CA SER A 28 -1.68 -29.58 18.97
C SER A 28 -1.29 -28.82 17.71
N GLY A 29 -2.30 -28.35 16.98
CA GLY A 29 -2.11 -27.69 15.69
C GLY A 29 -1.00 -26.66 15.84
N GLN A 30 0.11 -26.89 15.14
CA GLN A 30 1.29 -26.03 15.25
C GLN A 30 0.86 -24.59 14.97
N THR A 31 1.24 -23.65 15.83
CA THR A 31 0.86 -22.24 15.68
C THR A 31 2.05 -21.40 15.25
N GLY A 32 1.77 -20.31 14.55
CA GLY A 32 2.68 -19.17 14.40
C GLY A 32 2.02 -17.92 14.97
N THR A 33 2.70 -16.78 14.91
CA THR A 33 2.16 -15.49 15.36
C THR A 33 1.99 -14.57 14.15
N LEU A 34 0.81 -13.97 14.01
CA LEU A 34 0.59 -12.85 13.12
C LEU A 34 0.67 -11.57 13.94
N HIS A 35 1.48 -10.61 13.47
CA HIS A 35 1.46 -9.23 13.92
C HIS A 35 0.98 -8.36 12.76
N VAL A 36 0.08 -7.43 13.04
CA VAL A 36 -0.51 -6.55 12.04
C VAL A 36 -0.17 -5.12 12.38
N ALA A 37 0.32 -4.39 11.39
CA ALA A 37 0.52 -2.95 11.50
C ALA A 37 -0.17 -2.23 10.32
N MET A 38 -0.37 -0.93 10.46
CA MET A 38 -0.94 -0.06 9.44
C MET A 38 0.03 1.04 9.05
N THR A 39 -0.01 1.44 7.78
CA THR A 39 0.70 2.59 7.21
C THR A 39 -0.20 3.25 6.17
N ASP A 40 0.21 4.42 5.68
CA ASP A 40 -0.55 5.17 4.66
C ASP A 40 0.33 5.63 3.51
N ALA A 41 -0.36 6.00 2.44
CA ALA A 41 0.14 6.76 1.31
C ALA A 41 0.20 8.29 1.64
N PRO A 42 0.71 9.14 0.73
CA PRO A 42 0.88 10.58 0.96
C PRO A 42 -0.45 11.35 1.02
N SER A 43 -0.44 12.58 1.57
CA SER A 43 -1.61 13.47 1.65
C SER A 43 -2.07 14.00 0.28
N CYS A 44 -3.37 14.29 0.16
CA CYS A 44 -4.07 14.76 -1.04
C CYS A 44 -5.02 15.94 -0.73
N GLY A 45 -4.54 16.93 0.02
CA GLY A 45 -5.33 18.14 0.33
C GLY A 45 -6.19 18.01 1.58
N PHE A 46 -5.80 17.12 2.49
CA PHE A 46 -6.32 17.03 3.84
C PHE A 46 -5.20 17.29 4.83
N ASP A 47 -5.53 17.96 5.93
CA ASP A 47 -4.61 18.17 7.05
C ASP A 47 -4.59 16.94 7.97
N HIS A 48 -5.73 16.26 8.13
CA HIS A 48 -5.87 15.02 8.88
C HIS A 48 -6.89 14.08 8.26
N ILE A 49 -6.63 12.77 8.36
CA ILE A 49 -7.57 11.72 7.99
C ILE A 49 -7.58 10.68 9.10
N TYR A 50 -8.63 10.70 9.91
CA TYR A 50 -8.77 9.78 11.03
C TYR A 50 -9.62 8.57 10.66
N VAL A 51 -9.11 7.38 10.96
CA VAL A 51 -9.86 6.13 10.94
C VAL A 51 -9.72 5.40 12.27
N THR A 52 -10.81 4.80 12.76
CA THR A 52 -10.75 4.00 14.00
C THR A 52 -10.84 2.53 13.67
N VAL A 53 -9.74 1.81 13.84
CA VAL A 53 -9.67 0.36 13.64
C VAL A 53 -10.30 -0.34 14.84
N ALA A 54 -11.35 -1.12 14.62
CA ALA A 54 -11.99 -1.91 15.66
C ALA A 54 -11.33 -3.29 15.83
N LYS A 55 -10.98 -3.94 14.73
CA LYS A 55 -10.23 -5.21 14.71
C LYS A 55 -9.77 -5.56 13.30
N VAL A 56 -8.82 -6.49 13.22
CA VAL A 56 -8.45 -7.18 11.98
C VAL A 56 -8.86 -8.63 12.09
N ARG A 57 -9.41 -9.22 11.02
CA ARG A 57 -9.78 -10.65 10.98
C ARG A 57 -9.09 -11.32 9.82
N VAL A 58 -8.71 -12.58 9.96
CA VAL A 58 -8.08 -13.37 8.89
C VAL A 58 -8.78 -14.69 8.68
N ASN A 59 -8.78 -15.18 7.45
CA ASN A 59 -9.38 -16.46 7.07
C ASN A 59 -8.51 -17.19 6.02
N MET A 60 -8.49 -18.51 6.10
CA MET A 60 -7.79 -19.37 5.14
C MET A 60 -8.48 -19.47 3.78
N SER A 61 -9.75 -19.05 3.65
CA SER A 61 -10.51 -19.03 2.41
C SER A 61 -10.59 -17.62 1.81
N ALA A 62 -10.25 -17.48 0.53
CA ALA A 62 -10.44 -16.25 -0.25
C ALA A 62 -11.93 -15.90 -0.50
N GLN A 63 -12.83 -16.86 -0.26
CA GLN A 63 -14.27 -16.72 -0.51
C GLN A 63 -15.09 -16.66 0.79
N ALA A 64 -14.43 -16.54 1.95
CA ALA A 64 -15.11 -16.51 3.23
C ALA A 64 -16.09 -15.31 3.32
N GLY A 65 -17.35 -15.63 3.55
CA GLY A 65 -18.42 -14.70 3.93
C GLY A 65 -18.27 -14.21 5.38
N ASP A 66 -19.12 -13.26 5.76
CA ASP A 66 -18.98 -12.50 7.01
C ASP A 66 -19.14 -13.35 8.27
N ASN A 67 -20.05 -14.31 8.19
CA ASN A 67 -20.47 -15.18 9.28
C ASN A 67 -19.97 -16.62 9.11
N ASP A 68 -19.10 -16.86 8.12
CA ASP A 68 -18.53 -18.18 7.87
C ASP A 68 -17.61 -18.59 9.02
N SER A 69 -17.38 -19.90 9.18
CA SER A 69 -16.40 -20.40 10.15
C SER A 69 -14.96 -20.09 9.72
N GLY A 70 -14.01 -20.21 10.65
CA GLY A 70 -12.56 -20.11 10.36
C GLY A 70 -12.01 -18.69 10.38
N TRP A 71 -12.80 -17.71 10.81
CA TRP A 71 -12.30 -16.38 11.15
C TRP A 71 -11.51 -16.40 12.44
N THR A 72 -10.30 -15.85 12.40
CA THR A 72 -9.52 -15.53 13.60
C THR A 72 -9.32 -14.03 13.68
N ASP A 73 -9.67 -13.45 14.83
CA ASP A 73 -9.57 -12.01 15.07
C ASP A 73 -8.20 -11.69 15.66
N VAL A 74 -7.48 -10.74 15.08
CA VAL A 74 -6.38 -10.03 15.74
C VAL A 74 -7.04 -8.95 16.60
N ALA A 75 -7.20 -9.26 17.88
CA ALA A 75 -7.90 -8.40 18.81
C ALA A 75 -7.03 -7.22 19.23
N LEU A 76 -7.57 -6.02 19.08
CA LEU A 76 -7.05 -4.81 19.72
C LEU A 76 -7.57 -4.75 21.16
N ALA A 77 -6.77 -4.22 22.09
CA ALA A 77 -7.22 -4.02 23.47
C ALA A 77 -8.41 -3.05 23.56
N ALA A 78 -8.45 -2.06 22.67
CA ALA A 78 -9.56 -1.16 22.42
C ALA A 78 -9.50 -0.68 20.96
N PRO A 79 -10.62 -0.22 20.34
CA PRO A 79 -10.57 0.38 19.02
C PRO A 79 -9.55 1.54 18.97
N GLN A 80 -8.69 1.52 17.97
CA GLN A 80 -7.57 2.45 17.85
C GLN A 80 -7.86 3.51 16.79
N LYS A 81 -7.97 4.78 17.19
CA LYS A 81 -8.06 5.92 16.28
C LYS A 81 -6.67 6.27 15.75
N VAL A 82 -6.52 6.26 14.44
CA VAL A 82 -5.26 6.45 13.72
C VAL A 82 -5.43 7.63 12.78
N ASP A 83 -4.46 8.55 12.79
CA ASP A 83 -4.32 9.56 11.75
C ASP A 83 -3.46 8.99 10.63
N LEU A 84 -4.06 8.72 9.48
CA LEU A 84 -3.39 8.07 8.36
C LEU A 84 -2.22 8.92 7.84
N LEU A 85 -2.38 10.25 7.83
CA LEU A 85 -1.35 11.17 7.34
C LEU A 85 -0.11 11.25 8.24
N SER A 86 -0.17 10.66 9.44
CA SER A 86 0.99 10.52 10.33
C SER A 86 1.85 9.28 10.05
N LEU A 87 1.39 8.38 9.18
CA LEU A 87 2.02 7.07 8.93
C LEU A 87 2.90 7.02 7.68
N THR A 88 3.30 8.18 7.17
CA THR A 88 4.20 8.28 6.01
C THR A 88 5.65 7.95 6.38
N ASN A 89 6.50 7.78 5.37
CA ASN A 89 7.96 7.63 5.52
C ASN A 89 8.37 6.41 6.36
N GLY A 90 7.65 5.29 6.20
CA GLY A 90 7.92 4.03 6.90
C GLY A 90 7.42 3.95 8.35
N VAL A 91 6.69 4.95 8.82
CA VAL A 91 6.03 4.91 10.14
C VAL A 91 4.89 3.89 10.12
N LEU A 92 4.83 3.04 11.14
CA LEU A 92 3.82 2.00 11.30
C LEU A 92 3.02 2.22 12.58
N ALA A 93 1.69 2.10 12.49
CA ALA A 93 0.80 1.97 13.65
C ALA A 93 0.57 0.50 13.97
N ASP A 94 0.97 0.05 15.17
CA ASP A 94 0.69 -1.32 15.64
C ASP A 94 -0.83 -1.54 15.76
N LEU A 95 -1.32 -2.63 15.18
CA LEU A 95 -2.72 -3.08 15.30
C LEU A 95 -2.84 -4.39 16.11
N GLY A 96 -1.74 -4.83 16.72
CA GLY A 96 -1.72 -5.97 17.61
C GLY A 96 -1.27 -7.26 16.94
N ARG A 97 -1.36 -8.33 17.74
CA ARG A 97 -0.84 -9.66 17.39
C ARG A 97 -1.76 -10.75 17.88
N ASN A 98 -1.77 -11.87 17.17
CA ASN A 98 -2.45 -13.07 17.63
C ASN A 98 -1.72 -14.35 17.20
N ALA A 99 -1.79 -15.38 18.04
CA ALA A 99 -1.36 -16.72 17.68
C ALA A 99 -2.38 -17.33 16.72
N LEU A 100 -1.91 -17.80 15.57
CA LEU A 100 -2.71 -18.38 14.51
C LEU A 100 -2.28 -19.83 14.27
N PRO A 101 -3.22 -20.75 13.95
CA PRO A 101 -2.85 -22.03 13.37
C PRO A 101 -1.96 -21.82 12.15
N ALA A 102 -0.87 -22.57 12.07
CA ALA A 102 0.01 -22.58 10.91
C ALA A 102 -0.79 -23.00 9.67
N GLY A 103 -0.56 -22.32 8.56
CA GLY A 103 -1.32 -22.51 7.34
C GLY A 103 -1.27 -21.31 6.41
N GLN A 104 -1.98 -21.45 5.29
CA GLN A 104 -2.10 -20.41 4.29
C GLN A 104 -3.38 -19.61 4.51
N TYR A 105 -3.22 -18.31 4.73
CA TYR A 105 -4.31 -17.35 4.83
C TYR A 105 -4.48 -16.65 3.49
N GLN A 106 -5.73 -16.42 3.09
CA GLN A 106 -6.04 -15.87 1.78
C GLN A 106 -6.85 -14.57 1.85
N GLN A 107 -7.48 -14.31 2.99
CA GLN A 107 -8.35 -13.16 3.17
C GLN A 107 -8.07 -12.47 4.50
N VAL A 108 -7.93 -11.15 4.44
CA VAL A 108 -7.84 -10.25 5.59
C VAL A 108 -9.06 -9.33 5.56
N ARG A 109 -9.56 -8.96 6.75
CA ARG A 109 -10.62 -7.97 6.90
C ARG A 109 -10.22 -6.89 7.87
N LEU A 110 -10.26 -5.65 7.41
CA LEU A 110 -10.08 -4.47 8.25
C LEU A 110 -11.45 -3.98 8.70
N VAL A 111 -11.77 -4.13 9.98
CA VAL A 111 -13.05 -3.67 10.55
C VAL A 111 -12.83 -2.30 11.18
N LEU A 112 -13.58 -1.30 10.73
CA LEU A 112 -13.54 0.06 11.28
C LEU A 112 -14.74 0.29 12.20
N ALA A 113 -14.52 1.02 13.29
CA ALA A 113 -15.61 1.48 14.15
C ALA A 113 -16.51 2.48 13.41
N GLN A 114 -17.79 2.53 13.75
CA GLN A 114 -18.73 3.47 13.12
C GLN A 114 -18.81 4.79 13.90
N ASN A 115 -19.11 5.88 13.19
CA ASN A 115 -19.50 7.14 13.80
C ASN A 115 -20.83 6.95 14.55
N GLN A 116 -20.92 7.43 15.79
CA GLN A 116 -22.12 7.28 16.64
C GLN A 116 -22.53 8.63 17.23
N GLY A 117 -23.69 9.14 16.78
CA GLY A 117 -24.14 10.48 17.16
C GLY A 117 -23.07 11.53 16.81
N ASN A 118 -22.60 12.26 17.82
CA ASN A 118 -21.54 13.27 17.67
C ASN A 118 -20.11 12.71 17.84
N THR A 119 -19.96 11.40 18.07
CA THR A 119 -18.63 10.77 18.24
C THR A 119 -18.08 10.38 16.87
N LEU A 120 -17.00 11.05 16.47
CA LEU A 120 -16.30 10.84 15.20
C LEU A 120 -15.20 9.77 15.34
N ALA A 121 -15.57 8.52 15.05
CA ALA A 121 -14.65 7.41 14.87
C ALA A 121 -13.83 7.55 13.57
N ASN A 122 -14.47 7.99 12.48
CA ASN A 122 -13.81 8.26 11.20
C ASN A 122 -14.19 9.66 10.71
N SER A 123 -13.17 10.46 10.41
CA SER A 123 -13.34 11.87 10.06
C SER A 123 -12.17 12.36 9.21
N ILE A 124 -12.36 13.51 8.58
CA ILE A 124 -11.34 14.21 7.80
C ILE A 124 -11.30 15.67 8.24
N VAL A 125 -10.14 16.30 8.09
CA VAL A 125 -9.96 17.74 8.21
C VAL A 125 -9.46 18.24 6.85
N PRO A 126 -10.32 18.84 6.00
CA PRO A 126 -9.87 19.42 4.74
C PRO A 126 -8.93 20.58 5.02
N THR A 127 -7.92 20.79 4.16
CA THR A 127 -7.01 21.92 4.32
C THR A 127 -7.76 23.25 4.32
N GLY A 128 -7.62 24.03 5.40
CA GLY A 128 -8.35 25.29 5.59
C GLY A 128 -9.83 25.14 5.97
N GLY A 129 -10.29 23.91 6.26
CA GLY A 129 -11.65 23.59 6.69
C GLY A 129 -11.73 23.18 8.17
N THR A 130 -12.89 22.65 8.56
CA THR A 130 -13.12 22.05 9.89
C THR A 130 -13.25 20.54 9.79
N GLU A 131 -13.09 19.83 10.91
CA GLU A 131 -13.32 18.39 10.96
C GLU A 131 -14.74 18.03 10.50
N GLN A 132 -14.86 17.05 9.60
CA GLN A 132 -16.11 16.54 9.04
C GLN A 132 -16.20 15.02 9.23
N PRO A 133 -17.39 14.46 9.48
CA PRO A 133 -17.58 13.02 9.54
C PRO A 133 -17.37 12.36 8.17
N LEU A 134 -16.72 11.19 8.15
CA LEU A 134 -16.73 10.32 6.99
C LEU A 134 -17.96 9.41 7.00
N ALA A 135 -18.75 9.45 5.92
CA ALA A 135 -19.79 8.47 5.70
C ALA A 135 -19.16 7.12 5.36
N THR A 136 -19.23 6.17 6.29
CA THR A 136 -18.76 4.82 6.07
C THR A 136 -19.91 3.94 5.55
N PRO A 137 -19.78 3.23 4.42
CA PRO A 137 -20.76 2.25 3.99
C PRO A 137 -20.99 1.17 5.05
N SER A 138 -22.11 0.44 4.92
CA SER A 138 -22.50 -0.69 5.78
C SER A 138 -21.45 -1.81 5.89
N ALA A 139 -20.46 -1.84 4.98
CA ALA A 139 -19.27 -2.70 5.04
C ALA A 139 -18.39 -2.52 6.29
N THR A 140 -18.67 -1.52 7.15
CA THR A 140 -18.04 -1.37 8.47
C THR A 140 -18.37 -2.49 9.44
N GLN A 141 -19.50 -3.18 9.29
CA GLN A 141 -19.86 -4.28 10.19
C GLN A 141 -19.15 -5.59 9.80
N SER A 142 -19.00 -5.85 8.50
CA SER A 142 -18.36 -7.03 7.96
C SER A 142 -16.84 -6.89 7.82
N GLY A 143 -16.35 -5.65 7.67
CA GLY A 143 -14.95 -5.31 7.46
C GLY A 143 -14.58 -5.21 5.98
N TYR A 144 -13.68 -4.30 5.65
CA TYR A 144 -13.13 -4.15 4.30
C TYR A 144 -12.31 -5.39 3.93
N LYS A 145 -12.70 -6.05 2.84
CA LYS A 145 -12.11 -7.30 2.36
C LYS A 145 -10.82 -7.02 1.58
N ILE A 146 -9.73 -7.65 2.01
CA ILE A 146 -8.42 -7.59 1.35
C ILE A 146 -8.04 -9.03 0.98
N ILE A 147 -7.80 -9.27 -0.32
CA ILE A 147 -7.36 -10.57 -0.83
C ILE A 147 -5.86 -10.54 -1.04
N THR A 148 -5.14 -11.11 -0.09
CA THR A 148 -3.68 -11.23 -0.15
C THR A 148 -3.29 -12.55 0.51
N PRO A 149 -2.78 -13.52 -0.26
CA PRO A 149 -2.26 -14.75 0.30
C PRO A 149 -1.00 -14.51 1.14
N PHE A 150 -0.94 -15.11 2.33
CA PHE A 150 0.28 -15.18 3.15
C PHE A 150 0.30 -16.49 3.94
N THR A 151 1.49 -16.93 4.33
CA THR A 151 1.68 -18.21 5.03
C THR A 151 2.20 -17.96 6.43
N VAL A 152 1.53 -18.53 7.43
CA VAL A 152 1.99 -18.59 8.81
C VAL A 152 2.65 -19.95 9.02
N GLN A 153 3.97 -19.96 9.22
CA GLN A 153 4.72 -21.19 9.50
C GLN A 153 4.73 -21.49 11.02
N PRO A 154 4.85 -22.76 11.43
CA PRO A 154 5.02 -23.13 12.83
C PRO A 154 6.16 -22.36 13.52
N ASN A 155 5.89 -21.82 14.71
CA ASN A 155 6.86 -21.11 15.54
C ASN A 155 7.53 -19.90 14.86
N THR A 156 6.87 -19.27 13.88
CA THR A 156 7.35 -18.06 13.20
C THR A 156 6.47 -16.85 13.50
N LEU A 157 7.05 -15.66 13.34
CA LEU A 157 6.33 -14.39 13.31
C LEU A 157 6.14 -13.98 11.84
N VAL A 158 4.91 -13.62 11.49
CA VAL A 158 4.58 -12.95 10.23
C VAL A 158 4.15 -11.53 10.58
N ASP A 159 4.91 -10.54 10.15
CA ASP A 159 4.45 -9.14 10.19
C ASP A 159 3.72 -8.84 8.89
N LEU A 160 2.47 -8.40 9.01
CA LEU A 160 1.60 -8.01 7.90
C LEU A 160 1.31 -6.53 8.00
N VAL A 161 1.74 -5.76 7.01
CA VAL A 161 1.47 -4.32 6.95
C VAL A 161 0.27 -4.06 6.06
N LEU A 162 -0.76 -3.43 6.62
CA LEU A 162 -1.91 -2.90 5.89
C LEU A 162 -1.57 -1.49 5.40
N ASP A 163 -1.49 -1.34 4.09
CA ASP A 163 -1.26 -0.04 3.46
C ASP A 163 -2.58 0.56 3.04
N PHE A 164 -3.04 1.56 3.81
CA PHE A 164 -4.22 2.32 3.47
C PHE A 164 -3.81 3.37 2.44
N ASN A 165 -4.56 3.55 1.34
CA ASN A 165 -4.33 4.68 0.45
C ASN A 165 -5.40 5.72 0.73
N ALA A 166 -5.13 6.64 1.66
CA ALA A 166 -6.14 7.60 2.09
C ALA A 166 -6.71 8.40 0.91
N CYS A 167 -5.88 8.77 -0.06
CA CYS A 167 -6.28 9.63 -1.17
C CYS A 167 -7.23 8.99 -2.18
N LYS A 168 -7.02 7.71 -2.46
CA LYS A 168 -7.98 6.93 -3.24
C LYS A 168 -9.19 6.52 -2.39
N SER A 169 -9.08 6.57 -1.07
CA SER A 169 -10.14 6.14 -0.16
C SER A 169 -11.18 7.20 0.20
N ILE A 170 -10.85 8.49 0.10
CA ILE A 170 -11.79 9.57 0.42
C ILE A 170 -12.48 10.05 -0.87
N VAL A 171 -13.81 10.07 -0.86
CA VAL A 171 -14.61 10.54 -2.00
C VAL A 171 -15.58 11.63 -1.57
N GLN A 172 -15.60 12.73 -2.32
CA GLN A 172 -16.52 13.83 -2.08
C GLN A 172 -17.90 13.57 -2.70
N ARG A 173 -18.95 14.04 -2.03
CA ARG A 173 -20.34 14.06 -2.49
C ARG A 173 -20.70 15.44 -3.05
N GLY A 174 -21.78 15.53 -3.83
CA GLY A 174 -22.25 16.77 -4.46
C GLY A 174 -22.69 17.82 -3.44
N ASN A 175 -23.05 17.41 -2.22
CA ASN A 175 -23.38 18.31 -1.10
C ASN A 175 -22.16 18.77 -0.28
N GLY A 176 -20.93 18.43 -0.70
CA GLY A 176 -19.69 18.79 -0.01
C GLY A 176 -19.28 17.88 1.16
N THR A 177 -20.08 16.88 1.50
CA THR A 177 -19.71 15.85 2.49
C THR A 177 -18.79 14.78 1.88
N TYR A 178 -18.20 13.93 2.72
CA TYR A 178 -17.23 12.92 2.29
C TYR A 178 -17.66 11.51 2.67
N ALA A 179 -17.33 10.55 1.82
CA ALA A 179 -17.51 9.12 2.05
C ALA A 179 -16.16 8.41 2.08
N LEU A 180 -16.10 7.32 2.86
CA LEU A 180 -14.94 6.44 2.94
C LEU A 180 -15.18 5.20 2.07
N LYS A 181 -14.37 5.03 1.02
CA LYS A 181 -14.29 3.83 0.18
C LYS A 181 -12.88 3.26 0.29
N PRO A 182 -12.55 2.49 1.36
CA PRO A 182 -11.18 2.09 1.62
C PRO A 182 -10.51 1.45 0.41
N VAL A 183 -9.28 1.86 0.11
CA VAL A 183 -8.37 1.23 -0.84
C VAL A 183 -7.18 0.79 0.00
N VAL A 184 -7.15 -0.49 0.35
CA VAL A 184 -6.17 -1.05 1.28
C VAL A 184 -5.52 -2.29 0.67
N THR A 185 -4.20 -2.36 0.73
CA THR A 185 -3.43 -3.56 0.39
C THR A 185 -2.81 -4.15 1.65
N ALA A 186 -2.42 -5.42 1.60
CA ALA A 186 -1.68 -6.08 2.68
C ALA A 186 -0.36 -6.61 2.14
N THR A 187 0.73 -6.41 2.88
CA THR A 187 2.08 -6.83 2.46
C THR A 187 2.81 -7.52 3.62
N PRO A 188 3.19 -8.80 3.48
CA PRO A 188 4.02 -9.48 4.48
C PRO A 188 5.47 -8.97 4.42
N THR A 189 6.05 -8.56 5.54
CA THR A 189 7.40 -7.95 5.54
C THR A 189 8.52 -8.96 5.28
N VAL A 190 8.29 -10.24 5.57
CA VAL A 190 9.27 -11.33 5.44
C VAL A 190 9.74 -11.56 4.00
N VAL A 191 9.01 -11.02 3.01
CA VAL A 191 9.35 -11.05 1.58
C VAL A 191 9.64 -9.66 1.02
N SER A 192 9.85 -8.67 1.89
CA SER A 192 9.93 -7.27 1.52
C SER A 192 11.27 -6.63 1.83
N GLY A 193 11.58 -5.57 1.08
CA GLY A 193 12.64 -4.61 1.38
C GLY A 193 12.11 -3.18 1.30
N ALA A 194 13.02 -2.22 1.18
CA ALA A 194 12.70 -0.81 1.08
C ALA A 194 13.43 -0.16 -0.09
N ILE A 195 12.86 0.95 -0.58
CA ILE A 195 13.55 1.90 -1.45
C ILE A 195 13.58 3.24 -0.71
N ASP A 196 14.72 3.90 -0.68
CA ASP A 196 14.84 5.24 -0.09
C ASP A 196 15.59 6.20 -1.00
N GLY A 197 15.54 7.48 -0.67
CA GLY A 197 16.29 8.49 -1.38
C GLY A 197 15.99 9.88 -0.86
N TYR A 198 16.54 10.85 -1.56
CA TYR A 198 16.39 12.27 -1.30
C TYR A 198 15.89 12.99 -2.55
N VAL A 199 14.83 13.76 -2.42
CA VAL A 199 14.55 14.92 -3.27
C VAL A 199 15.27 16.14 -2.71
N SER A 200 15.41 17.22 -3.48
CA SER A 200 16.04 18.42 -2.93
C SER A 200 15.17 18.99 -1.79
N PRO A 201 15.75 19.61 -0.74
CA PRO A 201 14.97 20.14 0.37
C PRO A 201 13.93 21.20 -0.02
N THR A 202 14.08 21.85 -1.19
CA THR A 202 13.05 22.75 -1.75
C THR A 202 11.78 22.01 -2.17
N GLU A 203 11.89 20.70 -2.38
CA GLU A 203 10.81 19.77 -2.71
C GLU A 203 10.37 18.95 -1.47
N ALA A 204 10.61 19.45 -0.25
CA ALA A 204 10.03 18.87 0.95
C ALA A 204 8.49 18.78 0.81
N GLY A 205 7.92 17.64 1.22
CA GLY A 205 6.50 17.33 0.99
C GLY A 205 6.18 16.84 -0.43
N ALA A 206 7.17 16.63 -1.31
CA ALA A 206 6.96 15.92 -2.56
C ALA A 206 6.36 14.54 -2.28
N THR A 207 5.42 14.16 -3.12
CA THR A 207 4.81 12.85 -3.10
C THR A 207 5.64 11.89 -3.94
N VAL A 208 6.03 10.77 -3.34
CA VAL A 208 6.87 9.75 -3.97
C VAL A 208 6.12 8.42 -4.02
N TYR A 209 6.06 7.81 -5.20
CA TYR A 209 5.42 6.53 -5.44
C TYR A 209 6.43 5.47 -5.88
N ALA A 210 6.24 4.23 -5.44
CA ALA A 210 6.73 3.05 -6.16
C ALA A 210 5.62 2.56 -7.07
N GLU A 211 5.90 2.50 -8.37
CA GLU A 211 4.97 2.07 -9.41
C GLU A 211 5.45 0.81 -10.11
N GLN A 212 4.48 0.07 -10.64
CA GLN A 212 4.70 -1.01 -11.59
C GLN A 212 3.63 -0.94 -12.68
N ASN A 213 4.07 -0.90 -13.94
CA ASN A 213 3.18 -0.86 -15.11
C ASN A 213 2.13 0.28 -15.04
N GLY A 214 2.50 1.46 -14.52
CA GLY A 214 1.59 2.61 -14.39
C GLY A 214 0.56 2.50 -13.27
N HIS A 215 0.78 1.60 -12.32
CA HIS A 215 -0.01 1.48 -11.09
C HIS A 215 0.85 1.76 -9.87
N VAL A 216 0.36 2.65 -9.00
CA VAL A 216 0.95 2.90 -7.68
C VAL A 216 0.80 1.67 -6.79
N ILE A 217 1.94 1.12 -6.36
CA ILE A 217 2.02 0.02 -5.40
C ILE A 217 2.18 0.53 -3.97
N LYS A 218 2.97 1.60 -3.80
CA LYS A 218 3.28 2.22 -2.51
C LYS A 218 3.45 3.72 -2.73
N GLY A 219 3.09 4.54 -1.74
CA GLY A 219 3.41 5.97 -1.74
C GLY A 219 3.93 6.45 -0.39
N THR A 220 4.62 7.59 -0.38
CA THR A 220 5.05 8.32 0.82
C THR A 220 5.21 9.81 0.51
N LEU A 221 5.40 10.63 1.54
CA LEU A 221 5.89 12.01 1.42
C LEU A 221 7.39 12.05 1.72
N ALA A 222 8.10 12.95 1.03
CA ALA A 222 9.43 13.37 1.42
C ALA A 222 9.36 14.29 2.65
N ASP A 223 10.22 14.06 3.63
CA ASP A 223 10.28 14.85 4.86
C ASP A 223 10.90 16.24 4.65
N SER A 224 11.06 17.01 5.73
CA SER A 224 11.65 18.36 5.70
C SER A 224 13.09 18.40 5.19
N THR A 225 13.80 17.28 5.18
CA THR A 225 15.16 17.14 4.64
C THR A 225 15.16 16.64 3.19
N GLY A 226 13.99 16.34 2.64
CA GLY A 226 13.81 15.71 1.34
C GLY A 226 13.96 14.19 1.37
N HIS A 227 14.18 13.56 2.53
CA HIS A 227 14.31 12.11 2.63
C HIS A 227 12.95 11.44 2.48
N PHE A 228 12.91 10.33 1.75
CA PHE A 228 11.72 9.50 1.61
C PHE A 228 12.08 8.02 1.70
N VAL A 229 11.16 7.22 2.22
CA VAL A 229 11.26 5.76 2.35
C VAL A 229 9.96 5.12 1.90
N LEU A 230 10.07 4.20 0.94
CA LEU A 230 9.00 3.35 0.45
C LEU A 230 9.19 1.94 1.00
N THR A 231 8.36 1.58 1.98
CA THR A 231 8.44 0.28 2.68
C THR A 231 7.07 -0.10 3.26
N PRO A 232 6.74 -1.41 3.37
CA PRO A 232 7.43 -2.54 2.75
C PRO A 232 7.10 -2.65 1.25
N LEU A 233 8.08 -3.06 0.44
CA LEU A 233 7.90 -3.41 -0.97
C LEU A 233 8.28 -4.88 -1.18
N VAL A 234 7.43 -5.67 -1.85
CA VAL A 234 7.74 -7.08 -2.16
C VAL A 234 8.99 -7.16 -3.03
N GLN A 235 9.90 -8.09 -2.74
CA GLN A 235 11.17 -8.25 -3.46
C GLN A 235 11.01 -8.42 -4.98
N SER A 236 11.99 -7.90 -5.73
CA SER A 236 11.98 -7.90 -7.19
C SER A 236 12.04 -9.28 -7.82
N SER A 237 12.62 -10.28 -7.14
CA SER A 237 12.70 -11.65 -7.66
C SER A 237 11.31 -12.29 -7.81
N THR A 238 10.31 -11.79 -7.08
CA THR A 238 8.92 -12.28 -7.12
C THR A 238 8.00 -11.32 -7.85
N ASN A 239 8.19 -10.01 -7.66
CA ASN A 239 7.24 -8.99 -8.12
C ASN A 239 7.78 -8.10 -9.24
N GLY A 240 9.03 -8.27 -9.69
CA GLY A 240 9.70 -7.38 -10.63
C GLY A 240 10.21 -6.08 -9.97
N ASN A 241 10.98 -5.31 -10.72
CA ASN A 241 11.49 -4.01 -10.24
C ASN A 241 10.37 -2.98 -10.14
N TYR A 242 10.65 -1.90 -9.40
CA TYR A 242 9.77 -0.75 -9.26
C TYR A 242 10.33 0.44 -10.01
N ASP A 243 9.45 1.29 -10.51
CA ASP A 243 9.80 2.63 -10.96
C ASP A 243 9.40 3.62 -9.87
N ILE A 244 10.27 4.58 -9.55
CA ILE A 244 9.99 5.61 -8.55
C ILE A 244 9.52 6.87 -9.24
N VAL A 245 8.31 7.31 -8.92
CA VAL A 245 7.68 8.50 -9.50
C VAL A 245 7.55 9.57 -8.42
N ILE A 246 8.07 10.76 -8.69
CA ILE A 246 8.12 11.89 -7.76
C ILE A 246 7.28 13.01 -8.35
N THR A 247 6.31 13.50 -7.58
CA THR A 247 5.32 14.50 -7.99
C THR A 247 5.17 15.57 -6.93
N GLN A 248 5.02 16.82 -7.38
CA GLN A 248 4.72 17.96 -6.53
C GLN A 248 4.20 19.11 -7.41
N ASN A 249 3.36 19.97 -6.84
CA ASN A 249 2.90 21.16 -7.56
C ASN A 249 4.06 22.10 -7.90
N ASN A 250 3.96 22.73 -9.08
CA ASN A 250 4.91 23.72 -9.60
C ASN A 250 6.29 23.19 -10.05
N VAL A 251 6.46 21.86 -10.10
CA VAL A 251 7.66 21.20 -10.64
C VAL A 251 7.27 20.08 -11.60
N SER A 252 8.18 19.67 -12.47
CA SER A 252 8.00 18.52 -13.37
C SER A 252 8.08 17.20 -12.60
N THR A 253 7.46 16.15 -13.13
CA THR A 253 7.62 14.78 -12.61
C THR A 253 9.07 14.31 -12.67
N GLY A 254 9.54 13.61 -11.63
CA GLY A 254 10.78 12.83 -11.66
C GLY A 254 10.51 11.33 -11.71
N ILE A 255 11.24 10.58 -12.55
CA ILE A 255 11.05 9.14 -12.73
C ILE A 255 12.39 8.40 -12.67
N VAL A 256 12.58 7.52 -11.69
CA VAL A 256 13.74 6.62 -11.60
C VAL A 256 13.30 5.19 -11.93
N ARG A 257 13.78 4.66 -13.05
CA ARG A 257 13.33 3.36 -13.55
C ARG A 257 14.14 2.17 -13.02
N SER A 258 13.49 1.01 -12.97
CA SER A 258 14.11 -0.30 -12.75
C SER A 258 14.84 -0.46 -11.42
N VAL A 259 14.28 0.08 -10.34
CA VAL A 259 14.86 0.01 -8.98
C VAL A 259 14.59 -1.37 -8.37
N PRO A 260 15.64 -2.13 -7.99
CA PRO A 260 15.47 -3.44 -7.40
C PRO A 260 15.16 -3.37 -5.90
N VAL A 261 14.34 -4.30 -5.42
CA VAL A 261 14.09 -4.54 -4.00
C VAL A 261 14.61 -5.91 -3.61
N VAL A 262 15.44 -5.96 -2.59
CA VAL A 262 15.96 -7.19 -2.00
C VAL A 262 15.47 -7.29 -0.55
N VAL A 263 15.08 -8.50 -0.13
CA VAL A 263 14.50 -8.76 1.21
C VAL A 263 15.42 -8.24 2.31
N ASN A 264 14.86 -7.53 3.29
CA ASN A 264 15.58 -6.96 4.44
C ASN A 264 16.72 -5.99 4.07
N THR A 265 16.67 -5.38 2.89
CA THR A 265 17.63 -4.36 2.46
C THR A 265 16.91 -3.09 2.03
N THR A 266 17.65 -1.98 2.03
CA THR A 266 17.18 -0.71 1.47
C THR A 266 18.02 -0.39 0.23
N THR A 267 17.34 -0.17 -0.90
CA THR A 267 17.97 0.31 -2.14
C THR A 267 17.83 1.83 -2.21
N SER A 268 18.94 2.56 -2.13
CA SER A 268 18.91 4.02 -2.25
C SER A 268 18.94 4.46 -3.71
N VAL A 269 18.08 5.41 -4.10
CA VAL A 269 18.04 5.99 -5.46
C VAL A 269 18.71 7.36 -5.58
N SER A 270 19.03 7.99 -4.46
CA SER A 270 19.81 9.24 -4.36
C SER A 270 20.36 9.40 -2.94
N THR A 271 21.18 10.42 -2.70
CA THR A 271 21.78 10.71 -1.38
C THR A 271 21.50 12.15 -0.96
N SER A 272 21.66 12.45 0.32
CA SER A 272 21.51 13.82 0.84
C SER A 272 22.49 14.83 0.20
N SER A 273 23.66 14.37 -0.26
CA SER A 273 24.66 15.20 -0.95
C SER A 273 24.39 15.36 -2.44
N ALA A 274 23.53 14.52 -3.02
CA ALA A 274 23.16 14.54 -4.44
C ALA A 274 21.67 14.19 -4.59
N PRO A 275 20.76 15.06 -4.08
CA PRO A 275 19.34 14.80 -4.13
C PRO A 275 18.77 14.96 -5.54
N ILE A 276 17.64 14.32 -5.81
CA ILE A 276 16.89 14.49 -7.06
C ILE A 276 16.24 15.87 -7.04
N THR A 277 16.61 16.74 -7.99
CA THR A 277 16.03 18.07 -8.13
C THR A 277 15.08 18.10 -9.31
N LEU A 278 13.85 18.57 -9.09
CA LEU A 278 12.81 18.64 -10.12
C LEU A 278 12.81 20.03 -10.78
N PRO A 279 12.88 20.13 -12.11
CA PRO A 279 12.69 21.39 -12.81
C PRO A 279 11.36 22.06 -12.50
N ALA A 280 11.32 23.39 -12.46
CA ALA A 280 10.06 24.13 -12.32
C ALA A 280 9.11 23.84 -13.50
N SER A 281 7.81 23.80 -13.20
CA SER A 281 6.75 23.58 -14.19
C SER A 281 5.55 24.46 -13.89
N THR A 282 4.93 25.01 -14.94
CA THR A 282 3.55 25.50 -14.80
C THR A 282 2.59 24.31 -14.63
N MET A 283 1.48 24.53 -13.95
CA MET A 283 0.44 23.52 -13.75
C MET A 283 -0.79 23.88 -14.57
N ASN A 284 -1.40 22.89 -15.22
CA ASN A 284 -2.69 23.00 -15.89
C ASN A 284 -3.61 21.88 -15.40
N MET A 285 -4.92 22.06 -15.55
CA MET A 285 -5.91 21.09 -15.13
C MET A 285 -6.44 20.27 -16.29
N VAL A 286 -6.77 19.01 -16.03
CA VAL A 286 -7.68 18.20 -16.85
C VAL A 286 -8.94 17.91 -16.04
N SER A 287 -10.11 18.21 -16.60
CA SER A 287 -11.39 18.08 -15.89
C SER A 287 -12.50 17.56 -16.79
N GLY A 288 -13.51 16.96 -16.16
CA GLY A 288 -14.69 16.43 -16.84
C GLY A 288 -15.61 15.69 -15.87
N THR A 289 -16.39 14.78 -16.41
CA THR A 289 -17.32 13.93 -15.64
C THR A 289 -17.20 12.46 -16.03
N ALA A 290 -17.26 11.56 -15.06
CA ALA A 290 -17.59 10.15 -15.28
C ALA A 290 -19.07 9.90 -14.94
N THR A 291 -19.71 8.84 -15.46
CA THR A 291 -21.05 8.42 -14.98
C THR A 291 -21.03 8.31 -13.45
N ALA A 292 -21.82 9.10 -12.72
CA ALA A 292 -21.76 9.17 -11.25
C ALA A 292 -21.93 7.79 -10.57
N SER A 293 -22.89 6.98 -11.05
CA SER A 293 -23.13 5.63 -10.53
C SER A 293 -22.01 4.62 -10.83
N ALA A 294 -21.04 4.98 -11.67
CA ALA A 294 -19.87 4.14 -11.95
C ALA A 294 -18.82 4.24 -10.85
N ASP A 295 -18.93 5.23 -9.96
CA ASP A 295 -18.12 5.30 -8.74
C ASP A 295 -16.61 5.32 -9.05
N ALA A 296 -16.25 5.97 -10.16
CA ALA A 296 -14.98 5.79 -10.85
C ALA A 296 -13.81 6.53 -10.20
N ILE A 297 -12.61 5.94 -10.31
CA ILE A 297 -11.33 6.59 -10.04
C ILE A 297 -10.73 7.05 -11.36
N LEU A 298 -10.23 8.28 -11.39
CA LEU A 298 -9.55 8.86 -12.54
C LEU A 298 -8.05 8.91 -12.26
N ARG A 299 -7.26 8.53 -13.26
CA ARG A 299 -5.79 8.54 -13.21
C ARG A 299 -5.25 9.27 -14.43
N ALA A 300 -4.29 10.17 -14.21
CA ALA A 300 -3.52 10.79 -15.28
C ALA A 300 -2.23 10.00 -15.49
N LEU A 301 -2.15 9.30 -16.62
CA LEU A 301 -0.98 8.54 -17.02
C LEU A 301 -0.10 9.39 -17.95
N GLN A 302 1.19 9.52 -17.64
CA GLN A 302 2.18 10.12 -18.54
C GLN A 302 2.99 9.01 -19.21
N MET A 303 3.00 8.99 -20.54
CA MET A 303 3.72 7.97 -21.30
C MET A 303 5.17 8.40 -21.55
N VAL A 304 6.12 7.63 -21.06
CA VAL A 304 7.55 7.82 -21.33
C VAL A 304 8.12 6.54 -21.93
N ASN A 305 8.66 6.61 -23.15
CA ASN A 305 9.19 5.44 -23.87
C ASN A 305 8.18 4.27 -23.91
N SER A 306 6.91 4.58 -24.15
CA SER A 306 5.79 3.63 -24.18
C SER A 306 5.46 2.94 -22.85
N LEU A 307 6.03 3.39 -21.73
CA LEU A 307 5.64 2.96 -20.39
C LEU A 307 4.73 4.02 -19.74
N PRO A 308 3.60 3.61 -19.13
CA PRO A 308 2.73 4.52 -18.39
C PRO A 308 3.25 4.78 -16.97
N TYR A 309 3.05 6.00 -16.50
CA TYR A 309 3.36 6.45 -15.13
C TYR A 309 2.18 7.23 -14.56
N GLU A 310 1.67 6.86 -13.38
CA GLU A 310 0.55 7.54 -12.72
C GLU A 310 1.01 8.84 -12.05
N ILE A 311 0.73 9.98 -12.67
CA ILE A 311 1.20 11.28 -12.16
C ILE A 311 0.24 11.85 -11.11
N ALA A 312 -1.05 11.61 -11.28
CA ALA A 312 -2.07 12.04 -10.34
C ALA A 312 -3.30 11.14 -10.44
N SER A 313 -4.05 11.05 -9.36
CA SER A 313 -5.35 10.41 -9.37
C SER A 313 -6.35 11.15 -8.48
N THR A 314 -7.64 10.97 -8.78
CA THR A 314 -8.74 11.51 -7.99
C THR A 314 -9.95 10.60 -8.13
N ASN A 315 -10.80 10.56 -7.11
CA ASN A 315 -12.13 9.99 -7.26
C ASN A 315 -13.05 10.96 -8.02
N ALA A 316 -13.96 10.42 -8.83
CA ALA A 316 -15.12 11.17 -9.30
C ALA A 316 -16.04 11.50 -8.11
N ASN A 317 -16.68 12.68 -8.15
CA ASN A 317 -17.72 13.02 -7.18
C ASN A 317 -18.86 11.99 -7.23
N LEU A 318 -19.32 11.49 -6.08
CA LEU A 318 -20.32 10.42 -6.03
C LEU A 318 -21.69 10.80 -6.60
N ASP A 319 -22.05 12.08 -6.57
CA ASP A 319 -23.37 12.53 -7.01
C ASP A 319 -23.31 13.16 -8.42
N THR A 320 -22.24 13.88 -8.73
CA THR A 320 -22.13 14.63 -10.00
C THR A 320 -21.22 13.96 -11.03
N GLY A 321 -20.39 13.01 -10.61
CA GLY A 321 -19.36 12.40 -11.45
C GLY A 321 -18.18 13.32 -11.80
N ALA A 322 -18.19 14.58 -11.33
CA ALA A 322 -17.18 15.56 -11.66
C ALA A 322 -15.81 15.18 -11.09
N TYR A 323 -14.75 15.48 -11.83
CA TYR A 323 -13.37 15.31 -11.40
C TYR A 323 -12.46 16.40 -12.01
N ALA A 324 -11.32 16.62 -11.35
CA ALA A 324 -10.25 17.47 -11.87
C ALA A 324 -8.88 16.93 -11.42
N LEU A 325 -7.90 17.00 -12.31
CA LEU A 325 -6.52 16.58 -12.07
C LEU A 325 -5.60 17.76 -12.41
N THR A 326 -4.74 18.15 -11.46
CA THR A 326 -3.74 19.21 -11.67
C THR A 326 -2.41 18.57 -12.06
N LEU A 327 -1.85 18.96 -13.20
CA LEU A 327 -0.75 18.26 -13.85
C LEU A 327 0.33 19.24 -14.36
N PRO A 328 1.62 18.86 -14.31
CA PRO A 328 2.71 19.69 -14.80
C PRO A 328 2.75 19.71 -16.34
N THR A 329 3.06 20.87 -16.93
CA THR A 329 3.24 20.99 -18.39
C THR A 329 4.67 20.69 -18.85
N ALA A 330 5.65 20.79 -17.96
CA ALA A 330 7.06 20.53 -18.29
C ALA A 330 7.31 19.05 -18.59
N ALA A 331 8.39 18.79 -19.32
CA ALA A 331 8.86 17.43 -19.58
C ALA A 331 9.22 16.73 -18.26
N PRO A 332 8.83 15.47 -18.05
CA PRO A 332 9.34 14.70 -16.92
C PRO A 332 10.86 14.51 -17.07
N ILE A 333 11.57 14.46 -15.95
CA ILE A 333 12.97 14.02 -15.92
C ILE A 333 13.03 12.54 -15.57
N VAL A 334 13.86 11.80 -16.28
CA VAL A 334 13.86 10.33 -16.27
C VAL A 334 15.29 9.82 -16.19
N GLY A 335 15.51 8.87 -15.29
CA GLY A 335 16.75 8.12 -15.15
C GLY A 335 16.48 6.62 -15.05
N THR A 336 17.53 5.81 -15.13
CA THR A 336 17.46 4.36 -14.90
C THR A 336 18.48 3.98 -13.85
N TYR A 337 18.03 3.28 -12.82
CA TYR A 337 18.90 2.78 -11.76
C TYR A 337 19.89 1.75 -12.32
N SER A 338 21.18 1.93 -11.99
CA SER A 338 22.28 1.08 -12.47
C SER A 338 23.17 0.57 -11.33
N GLY A 339 22.78 0.79 -10.07
CA GLY A 339 23.61 0.48 -8.89
C GLY A 339 24.63 1.56 -8.52
N SER A 340 24.69 2.66 -9.29
CA SER A 340 25.56 3.81 -9.00
C SER A 340 24.71 5.05 -8.71
N LEU A 341 25.17 5.87 -7.75
CA LEU A 341 24.54 7.12 -7.36
C LEU A 341 25.44 8.32 -7.66
N PRO A 342 24.87 9.49 -8.02
CA PRO A 342 23.44 9.72 -8.24
C PRO A 342 22.94 9.07 -9.54
N VAL A 343 21.65 8.72 -9.59
CA VAL A 343 21.03 8.30 -10.85
C VAL A 343 21.02 9.49 -11.81
N ALA A 344 21.61 9.32 -13.00
CA ALA A 344 21.60 10.36 -14.03
C ALA A 344 20.18 10.54 -14.60
N MET A 345 19.64 11.75 -14.42
CA MET A 345 18.29 12.13 -14.88
C MET A 345 18.39 13.00 -16.13
N SER A 346 17.49 12.78 -17.09
CA SER A 346 17.40 13.56 -18.33
C SER A 346 15.95 13.85 -18.68
N ALA A 347 15.67 15.04 -19.23
CA ALA A 347 14.32 15.36 -19.66
C ALA A 347 13.83 14.42 -20.78
N ALA A 348 12.53 14.11 -20.79
CA ALA A 348 11.85 13.41 -21.88
C ALA A 348 10.85 14.36 -22.58
N PRO A 349 11.32 15.22 -23.52
CA PRO A 349 10.51 16.32 -24.07
C PRO A 349 9.25 15.87 -24.81
N SER A 350 9.26 14.67 -25.38
CA SER A 350 8.10 14.10 -26.09
C SER A 350 6.89 13.84 -25.18
N ALA A 351 7.10 13.75 -23.86
CA ALA A 351 6.04 13.53 -22.87
C ALA A 351 5.54 14.83 -22.21
N ALA A 352 6.13 15.99 -22.53
CA ALA A 352 5.80 17.27 -21.91
C ALA A 352 4.33 17.64 -22.14
N GLY A 353 3.56 17.80 -21.04
CA GLY A 353 2.15 18.17 -21.09
C GLY A 353 1.23 17.16 -21.79
N GLN A 354 1.70 15.94 -22.05
CA GLN A 354 0.97 14.88 -22.76
C GLN A 354 0.53 13.81 -21.76
N TYR A 355 -0.78 13.60 -21.65
CA TYR A 355 -1.37 12.65 -20.71
C TYR A 355 -2.42 11.75 -21.37
N THR A 356 -2.63 10.58 -20.79
CA THR A 356 -3.80 9.74 -20.99
C THR A 356 -4.58 9.74 -19.69
N ILE A 357 -5.83 10.21 -19.72
CA ILE A 357 -6.74 10.10 -18.58
C ILE A 357 -7.42 8.75 -18.67
N GLU A 358 -7.22 7.92 -17.65
CA GLU A 358 -7.88 6.64 -17.48
C GLU A 358 -8.95 6.76 -16.40
N ALA A 359 -10.11 6.18 -16.66
CA ALA A 359 -11.23 6.11 -15.74
C ALA A 359 -11.53 4.64 -15.45
N ASP A 360 -11.45 4.25 -14.18
CA ASP A 360 -11.72 2.89 -13.69
C ASP A 360 -13.01 2.91 -12.86
N ALA A 361 -14.07 2.29 -13.38
CA ALA A 361 -15.33 2.13 -12.67
C ALA A 361 -15.24 1.04 -11.59
N ALA A 362 -16.06 1.16 -10.54
CA ALA A 362 -16.06 0.21 -9.42
C ALA A 362 -16.45 -1.24 -9.82
N ASN A 363 -17.09 -1.42 -10.99
CA ASN A 363 -17.42 -2.73 -11.56
C ASN A 363 -16.24 -3.37 -12.34
N GLY A 364 -15.10 -2.70 -12.44
CA GLY A 364 -13.91 -3.15 -13.18
C GLY A 364 -13.86 -2.75 -14.66
N ALA A 365 -14.82 -1.96 -15.15
CA ALA A 365 -14.74 -1.39 -16.50
C ALA A 365 -13.76 -0.21 -16.54
N THR A 366 -12.96 -0.13 -17.60
CA THR A 366 -11.96 0.93 -17.80
C THR A 366 -12.17 1.64 -19.13
N GLN A 367 -12.01 2.96 -19.15
CA GLN A 367 -11.99 3.79 -20.35
C GLN A 367 -10.81 4.76 -20.32
N GLN A 368 -10.32 5.18 -21.49
CA GLN A 368 -9.20 6.12 -21.60
C GLN A 368 -9.49 7.23 -22.62
N GLN A 369 -8.99 8.43 -22.35
CA GLN A 369 -8.97 9.55 -23.30
C GLN A 369 -7.64 10.32 -23.24
N PRO A 370 -7.09 10.76 -24.38
CA PRO A 370 -5.89 11.60 -24.38
C PRO A 370 -6.22 13.02 -23.88
N ALA A 371 -5.27 13.64 -23.20
CA ALA A 371 -5.33 15.04 -22.78
C ALA A 371 -3.96 15.72 -23.01
N ASN A 372 -3.96 16.79 -23.81
CA ASN A 372 -2.77 17.62 -24.02
C ASN A 372 -2.98 18.97 -23.33
N ILE A 373 -2.18 19.24 -22.31
CA ILE A 373 -2.27 20.46 -21.50
C ILE A 373 -1.18 21.49 -21.82
N THR A 374 -0.41 21.30 -22.89
CA THR A 374 0.70 22.21 -23.27
C THR A 374 0.22 23.64 -23.54
N ALA A 375 -0.98 23.80 -24.09
CA ALA A 375 -1.56 25.11 -24.44
C ALA A 375 -2.50 25.68 -23.35
N GLY A 376 -2.76 24.95 -22.27
CA GLY A 376 -3.71 25.36 -21.23
C GLY A 376 -4.43 24.17 -20.57
N SER A 377 -5.34 24.50 -19.67
CA SER A 377 -6.21 23.50 -19.03
C SER A 377 -7.20 22.91 -20.03
N VAL A 378 -7.46 21.61 -19.93
CA VAL A 378 -8.43 20.87 -20.76
C VAL A 378 -9.66 20.56 -19.91
N SER A 379 -10.85 20.78 -20.47
CA SER A 379 -12.12 20.47 -19.84
C SER A 379 -12.96 19.57 -20.73
N ASN A 380 -14.05 19.01 -20.19
CA ASN A 380 -14.97 18.10 -20.89
C ASN A 380 -14.34 16.77 -21.33
N VAL A 381 -13.33 16.28 -20.59
CA VAL A 381 -12.82 14.92 -20.78
C VAL A 381 -13.76 13.97 -20.05
N ASN A 382 -14.81 13.51 -20.74
CA ASN A 382 -15.93 12.81 -20.13
C ASN A 382 -15.93 11.30 -20.40
N PHE A 383 -16.36 10.51 -19.42
CA PHE A 383 -16.43 9.05 -19.49
C PHE A 383 -17.86 8.56 -19.24
N GLY A 384 -18.37 7.73 -20.16
CA GLY A 384 -19.71 7.15 -20.07
C GLY A 384 -19.61 5.66 -19.81
N PHE A 385 -19.92 5.24 -18.60
CA PHE A 385 -19.98 3.83 -18.17
C PHE A 385 -21.39 3.28 -18.15
#